data_AF-A0A7X2BK96-F1
#
_entry.id   AF-A0A7X2BK96-F1
#
_cell.length_a   1.000
_cell.length_b   1.000
_cell.length_c   1.000
_cell.angle_alpha   90.00
_cell.angle_beta   90.00
_cell.angle_gamma   90.00
#
_symmetry.space_group_name_H-M   'P 1'
#
loop_
_entity.id
_entity.type
_entity.pdbx_description
1 polymer ?
#
loop_
_entity_poly.entity_id
_entity_poly.type
_entity_poly.pdbx_seq_one_letter_code
_entity_poly.pdbx_strand_id
1 'polypeptide(L)'
;MITTTTPKKLNRRPLTISIPASQIHCRNGLIDDEVFSKKYSQFSNGKKQALLSRIPLENIINGFFRRNNGKFEFIEDPVRRDMVDHAKAMIRSGRRPELYIYKNIVSSSEIPYIAPDDTHAYIAYKELGIQSVPVVILEVSTDLEESAFQIRHQLYHEENLGAFICATSSLPEQTHYHSILGESSFSSNDASLAHIQLSIDKLIEKLKAFHGEYSSGIHYHQTLFSILFRLSENIQAIRLLIDNRFYYQAVALLRSIYEISLDFYVDWLAPEQVGFWLQTHSAVDRKGLKMAFQLAAPSDNAKKNKFWEESMRYCYDFLSTARNKAEMSPLGRRFYDEVYTFTSEVIHQDFKMTEAYALFMENPEHRSFDAEAITTLITCVDMIAGKVYSRILQDIGTA
;
A
#
# COMPACT_ATOMS: atom_id res chain seq x y z
N MET A 1 11.42 21.04 -36.75
CA MET A 1 10.98 19.83 -36.04
C MET A 1 10.52 20.23 -34.66
N ILE A 2 9.21 20.23 -34.42
CA ILE A 2 8.66 20.42 -33.08
C ILE A 2 8.86 19.09 -32.37
N THR A 3 9.79 19.03 -31.43
CA THR A 3 9.88 17.92 -30.49
C THR A 3 8.64 17.96 -29.62
N THR A 4 7.62 17.18 -29.98
CA THR A 4 6.53 16.82 -29.08
C THR A 4 7.13 15.99 -27.97
N THR A 5 7.67 16.65 -26.94
CA THR A 5 8.04 16.00 -25.70
C THR A 5 6.74 15.50 -25.08
N THR A 6 6.47 14.21 -25.24
CA THR A 6 5.39 13.54 -24.53
C THR A 6 5.48 13.97 -23.06
N PRO A 7 4.45 14.60 -22.48
CA PRO A 7 4.53 15.11 -21.12
C PRO A 7 4.93 13.96 -20.20
N LYS A 8 5.92 14.21 -19.33
CA LYS A 8 6.38 13.20 -18.37
C LYS A 8 5.18 12.76 -17.54
N LYS A 9 4.75 11.50 -17.73
CA LYS A 9 3.63 10.91 -17.01
C LYS A 9 3.95 10.67 -15.53
N LEU A 10 5.21 10.78 -15.12
CA LEU A 10 5.66 10.51 -13.76
C LEU A 10 5.28 11.65 -12.80
N ASN A 11 4.00 11.78 -12.47
CA ASN A 11 3.49 12.62 -11.39
C ASN A 11 2.21 12.03 -10.79
N ARG A 12 2.35 11.43 -9.60
CA ARG A 12 1.27 10.82 -8.83
C ARG A 12 0.63 11.78 -7.82
N ARG A 13 1.31 12.88 -7.49
CA ARG A 13 0.77 13.85 -6.53
C ARG A 13 -0.24 14.76 -7.25
N PRO A 14 -1.45 14.99 -6.68
CA PRO A 14 -2.31 16.05 -7.17
C PRO A 14 -1.59 17.39 -7.09
N LEU A 15 -1.92 18.31 -7.98
CA LEU A 15 -1.67 19.72 -7.70
C LEU A 15 -2.43 20.08 -6.43
N THR A 16 -1.69 20.50 -5.40
CA THR A 16 -2.27 20.94 -4.12
C THR A 16 -2.23 22.45 -4.05
N ILE A 17 -3.27 23.05 -3.48
CA ILE A 17 -3.33 24.48 -3.18
C ILE A 17 -3.40 24.63 -1.65
N SER A 18 -2.70 25.63 -1.11
CA SER A 18 -2.83 25.98 0.30
C SER A 18 -4.06 26.84 0.49
N ILE A 19 -4.99 26.40 1.33
CA ILE A 19 -6.20 27.16 1.68
C ILE A 19 -6.02 27.69 3.10
N PRO A 20 -6.04 29.01 3.31
CA PRO A 20 -6.00 29.60 4.65
C PRO A 20 -7.17 29.10 5.51
N ALA A 21 -6.92 28.83 6.80
CA ALA A 21 -7.96 28.38 7.72
C ALA A 21 -9.17 29.32 7.80
N SER A 22 -8.97 30.63 7.59
CA SER A 22 -10.05 31.64 7.54
C SER A 22 -11.00 31.49 6.34
N GLN A 23 -10.60 30.75 5.30
CA GLN A 23 -11.43 30.45 4.13
C GLN A 23 -12.13 29.09 4.24
N ILE A 24 -11.85 28.33 5.30
CA ILE A 24 -12.53 27.07 5.57
C ILE A 24 -13.82 27.39 6.31
N HIS A 25 -14.95 27.19 5.64
CA HIS A 25 -16.28 27.41 6.23
C HIS A 25 -16.92 26.07 6.55
N CYS A 26 -17.25 25.85 7.83
CA CYS A 26 -18.10 24.73 8.21
C CYS A 26 -19.52 24.98 7.68
N ARG A 27 -20.17 23.90 7.21
CA ARG A 27 -21.54 23.98 6.73
C ARG A 27 -22.48 24.24 7.92
N ASN A 28 -23.36 25.22 7.77
CA ASN A 28 -24.38 25.49 8.79
C ASN A 28 -25.33 24.30 8.95
N GLY A 29 -25.65 23.95 10.20
CA GLY A 29 -26.63 22.91 10.53
C GLY A 29 -26.08 21.49 10.67
N LEU A 30 -24.76 21.30 10.64
CA LEU A 30 -24.13 20.06 11.07
C LEU A 30 -23.98 20.03 12.60
N ILE A 31 -24.00 18.84 13.19
CA ILE A 31 -23.75 18.64 14.61
C ILE A 31 -22.30 18.23 14.77
N ASP A 32 -21.57 18.95 15.63
CA ASP A 32 -20.15 18.65 15.87
C ASP A 32 -19.99 17.37 16.71
N ASP A 33 -19.09 16.47 16.28
CA ASP A 33 -18.58 15.38 17.10
C ASP A 33 -17.42 15.89 17.99
N GLU A 34 -17.72 16.18 19.25
CA GLU A 34 -16.74 16.65 20.23
C GLU A 34 -15.53 15.69 20.41
N VAL A 35 -15.77 14.37 20.28
CA VAL A 35 -14.70 13.36 20.42
C VAL A 35 -13.75 13.47 19.25
N PHE A 36 -14.30 13.54 18.03
CA PHE A 36 -13.52 13.74 16.83
C PHE A 36 -12.77 15.06 16.84
N SER A 37 -13.45 16.19 17.08
CA SER A 37 -12.83 17.51 17.10
C SER A 37 -11.67 17.58 18.08
N LYS A 38 -11.82 16.96 19.27
CA LYS A 38 -10.74 16.86 20.26
C LYS A 38 -9.56 16.04 19.75
N LYS A 39 -9.78 14.86 19.18
CA LYS A 39 -8.72 13.98 18.66
C LYS A 39 -8.00 14.60 17.47
N TYR A 40 -8.77 15.10 16.49
CA TYR A 40 -8.24 15.76 15.30
C TYR A 40 -7.45 17.02 15.65
N SER A 41 -7.93 17.82 16.61
CA SER A 41 -7.18 18.99 17.11
C SER A 41 -5.89 18.60 17.80
N GLN A 42 -5.88 17.52 18.60
CA GLN A 42 -4.65 17.03 19.23
C GLN A 42 -3.63 16.54 18.18
N PHE A 43 -4.11 15.86 17.14
CA PHE A 43 -3.27 15.42 16.02
C PHE A 43 -2.74 16.59 15.18
N SER A 44 -3.59 17.54 14.80
CA SER A 44 -3.25 18.71 13.99
C SER A 44 -2.25 19.64 14.67
N ASN A 45 -2.29 19.70 16.00
CA ASN A 45 -1.34 20.47 16.82
C ASN A 45 -0.10 19.65 17.24
N GLY A 46 0.17 18.51 16.60
CA GLY A 46 1.36 17.68 16.88
C GLY A 46 1.41 17.02 18.26
N LYS A 47 0.36 17.15 19.08
CA LYS A 47 0.28 16.59 20.44
C LYS A 47 0.07 15.07 20.43
N LYS A 48 -0.49 14.53 19.35
CA LYS A 48 -0.70 13.09 19.13
C LYS A 48 -0.30 12.68 17.72
N GLN A 49 0.03 11.40 17.57
CA GLN A 49 0.16 10.73 16.27
C GLN A 49 -1.19 10.20 15.81
N ALA A 50 -1.28 9.97 14.51
CA ALA A 50 -2.31 9.15 13.88
C ALA A 50 -1.65 8.02 13.08
N LEU A 51 -2.44 7.04 12.65
CA LEU A 51 -1.99 5.89 11.87
C LEU A 51 -2.62 5.92 10.48
N LEU A 52 -1.81 5.81 9.43
CA LEU A 52 -2.27 5.53 8.07
C LEU A 52 -2.28 4.01 7.87
N SER A 53 -3.46 3.44 7.62
CA SER A 53 -3.64 1.99 7.42
C SER A 53 -4.84 1.70 6.53
N ARG A 54 -5.24 0.43 6.47
CA ARG A 54 -6.40 -0.11 5.75
C ARG A 54 -7.30 -0.84 6.72
N ILE A 55 -8.62 -0.60 6.63
CA ILE A 55 -9.62 -1.26 7.47
C ILE A 55 -10.80 -1.71 6.59
N PRO A 56 -11.40 -2.89 6.86
CA PRO A 56 -12.64 -3.30 6.24
C PRO A 56 -13.75 -2.28 6.48
N LEU A 57 -14.45 -1.88 5.43
CA LEU A 57 -15.51 -0.87 5.51
C LEU A 57 -16.64 -1.28 6.47
N GLU A 58 -16.89 -2.59 6.61
CA GLU A 58 -17.84 -3.16 7.56
C GLU A 58 -17.47 -2.92 9.03
N ASN A 59 -16.19 -2.68 9.32
CA ASN A 59 -15.67 -2.36 10.65
C ASN A 59 -15.75 -0.86 10.98
N ILE A 60 -16.41 -0.06 10.14
CA ILE A 60 -16.54 1.39 10.28
C ILE A 60 -18.01 1.81 10.22
N ILE A 61 -18.48 2.49 11.26
CA ILE A 61 -19.77 3.19 11.27
C ILE A 61 -19.60 4.57 10.62
N ASN A 62 -20.44 4.92 9.65
CA ASN A 62 -20.52 6.27 9.09
C ASN A 62 -21.47 7.14 9.93
N GLY A 63 -20.97 8.22 10.52
CA GLY A 63 -21.67 9.01 11.53
C GLY A 63 -20.98 8.91 12.89
N PHE A 64 -21.65 9.28 13.98
CA PHE A 64 -21.09 9.21 15.33
C PHE A 64 -22.15 9.14 16.42
N PHE A 65 -21.72 8.91 17.67
CA PHE A 65 -22.61 8.89 18.82
C PHE A 65 -22.41 10.11 19.72
N ARG A 66 -23.51 10.81 20.02
CA ARG A 66 -23.53 11.88 21.02
C ARG A 66 -24.18 11.37 22.30
N ARG A 67 -23.56 11.67 23.44
CA ARG A 67 -24.16 11.34 24.74
C ARG A 67 -25.21 12.39 25.11
N ASN A 68 -26.46 11.97 25.28
CA ASN A 68 -27.57 12.81 25.68
C ASN A 68 -28.34 12.15 26.84
N ASN A 69 -28.38 12.80 28.01
CA ASN A 69 -29.04 12.31 29.22
C ASN A 69 -28.71 10.85 29.59
N GLY A 70 -27.44 10.47 29.46
CA GLY A 70 -26.96 9.11 29.78
C GLY A 70 -27.20 8.05 28.71
N LYS A 71 -27.88 8.39 27.60
CA LYS A 71 -28.05 7.54 26.42
C LYS A 71 -27.14 7.99 25.28
N PHE A 72 -26.81 7.06 24.38
CA PHE A 72 -26.13 7.38 23.13
C PHE A 72 -27.17 7.59 22.02
N GLU A 73 -27.09 8.75 21.37
CA GLU A 73 -27.87 9.10 20.19
C GLU A 73 -26.96 9.02 18.97
N PHE A 74 -27.36 8.26 17.96
CA PHE A 74 -26.61 8.14 16.71
C PHE A 74 -26.95 9.31 15.78
N ILE A 75 -25.93 9.91 15.18
CA ILE A 75 -26.02 11.09 14.31
C ILE A 75 -25.30 10.77 13.00
N GLU A 76 -25.98 11.05 11.90
CA GLU A 76 -25.43 10.94 10.55
C GLU A 76 -25.53 12.29 9.83
N ASP A 77 -24.48 12.61 9.08
CA ASP A 77 -24.45 13.81 8.26
C ASP A 77 -25.36 13.68 7.03
N PRO A 78 -25.99 14.79 6.59
CA PRO A 78 -26.84 14.79 5.40
C PRO A 78 -26.05 14.49 4.13
N VAL A 79 -26.47 13.44 3.42
CA VAL A 79 -25.82 12.97 2.20
C VAL A 79 -26.17 13.86 1.00
N ARG A 80 -25.13 14.30 0.28
CA ARG A 80 -25.25 15.00 -1.00
C ARG A 80 -24.87 14.05 -2.13
N ARG A 81 -25.85 13.67 -2.97
CA ARG A 81 -25.65 12.69 -4.05
C ARG A 81 -24.59 13.10 -5.07
N ASP A 82 -24.56 14.37 -5.43
CA ASP A 82 -23.56 14.95 -6.34
C ASP A 82 -22.13 14.78 -5.81
N MET A 83 -21.92 14.93 -4.50
CA MET A 83 -20.62 14.74 -3.86
C MET A 83 -20.22 13.26 -3.80
N VAL A 84 -21.18 12.35 -3.58
CA VAL A 84 -20.95 10.89 -3.64
C VAL A 84 -20.55 10.48 -5.06
N ASP A 85 -21.26 10.96 -6.08
CA ASP A 85 -20.97 10.65 -7.48
C ASP A 85 -19.59 11.20 -7.90
N HIS A 86 -19.23 12.40 -7.42
CA HIS A 86 -17.88 12.94 -7.59
C HIS A 86 -16.81 12.07 -6.91
N ALA A 87 -17.02 11.66 -5.67
CA ALA A 87 -16.11 10.79 -4.94
C ALA A 87 -15.94 9.43 -5.65
N LYS A 88 -17.01 8.85 -6.19
CA LYS A 88 -16.94 7.62 -7.01
C LYS A 88 -16.09 7.81 -8.26
N ALA A 89 -16.29 8.91 -9.00
CA ALA A 89 -15.48 9.22 -10.19
C ALA A 89 -14.00 9.37 -9.82
N MET A 90 -13.70 10.06 -8.72
CA MET A 90 -12.34 10.19 -8.19
C MET A 90 -11.74 8.83 -7.82
N ILE A 91 -12.47 7.96 -7.13
CA ILE A 91 -11.98 6.62 -6.78
C ILE A 91 -11.72 5.77 -8.03
N ARG A 92 -12.64 5.78 -9.01
CA ARG A 92 -12.47 5.07 -10.30
C ARG A 92 -11.29 5.62 -11.11
N SER A 93 -10.90 6.88 -10.89
CA SER A 93 -9.67 7.45 -11.46
C SER A 93 -8.37 7.03 -10.76
N GLY A 94 -8.44 6.25 -9.68
CA GLY A 94 -7.29 5.86 -8.90
C GLY A 94 -6.91 6.86 -7.80
N ARG A 95 -7.85 7.68 -7.34
CA ARG A 95 -7.73 8.32 -6.03
C ARG A 95 -8.17 7.38 -4.93
N ARG A 96 -7.65 7.61 -3.73
CA ARG A 96 -7.96 6.82 -2.54
C ARG A 96 -8.10 7.75 -1.33
N PRO A 97 -9.18 8.56 -1.28
CA PRO A 97 -9.42 9.45 -0.15
C PRO A 97 -9.48 8.65 1.15
N GLU A 98 -8.70 9.06 2.15
CA GLU A 98 -8.72 8.41 3.46
C GLU A 98 -9.97 8.78 4.25
N LEU A 99 -10.50 7.85 5.04
CA LEU A 99 -11.52 8.15 6.04
C LEU A 99 -10.84 8.44 7.38
N TYR A 100 -11.15 9.59 8.00
CA TYR A 100 -10.68 9.87 9.35
C TYR A 100 -11.55 9.17 10.38
N ILE A 101 -10.94 8.30 11.20
CA ILE A 101 -11.68 7.44 12.13
C ILE A 101 -11.11 7.47 13.55
N TYR A 102 -11.92 7.04 14.50
CA TYR A 102 -11.50 6.75 15.87
C TYR A 102 -12.24 5.54 16.46
N LYS A 103 -11.77 5.03 17.60
CA LYS A 103 -12.35 3.84 18.23
C LYS A 103 -13.76 4.12 18.73
N ASN A 104 -14.69 3.22 18.44
CA ASN A 104 -16.07 3.32 18.86
C ASN A 104 -16.18 3.44 20.39
N ILE A 105 -16.89 4.48 20.85
CA ILE A 105 -17.10 4.77 22.27
C ILE A 105 -18.22 3.93 22.90
N VAL A 106 -19.06 3.30 22.07
CA VAL A 106 -20.16 2.45 22.49
C VAL A 106 -19.66 1.02 22.63
N SER A 107 -19.40 0.59 23.86
CA SER A 107 -18.84 -0.75 24.16
C SER A 107 -19.73 -1.92 23.77
N SER A 108 -21.03 -1.71 23.57
CA SER A 108 -21.98 -2.73 23.12
C SER A 108 -22.02 -2.90 21.60
N SER A 109 -21.34 -2.04 20.85
CA SER A 109 -21.25 -2.16 19.40
C SER A 109 -20.19 -3.17 19.02
N GLU A 110 -20.52 -4.07 18.11
CA GLU A 110 -19.54 -5.01 17.52
C GLU A 110 -18.62 -4.31 16.51
N ILE A 111 -19.06 -3.18 15.94
CA ILE A 111 -18.28 -2.40 14.97
C ILE A 111 -17.24 -1.53 15.70
N PRO A 112 -15.93 -1.72 15.46
CA PRO A 112 -14.87 -1.15 16.29
C PRO A 112 -14.54 0.32 16.01
N TYR A 113 -14.90 0.86 14.83
CA TYR A 113 -14.53 2.21 14.44
C TYR A 113 -15.72 3.09 14.03
N ILE A 114 -15.52 4.40 14.14
CA ILE A 114 -16.46 5.45 13.77
C ILE A 114 -15.76 6.41 12.81
N ALA A 115 -16.41 6.73 11.70
CA ALA A 115 -16.07 7.77 10.74
C ALA A 115 -17.13 8.89 10.83
N PRO A 116 -16.90 9.92 11.67
CA PRO A 116 -17.84 11.02 11.84
C PRO A 116 -17.84 11.99 10.65
N ASP A 117 -16.71 12.06 9.95
CA ASP A 117 -16.47 12.88 8.76
C ASP A 117 -16.32 11.97 7.53
N ASP A 118 -16.22 12.55 6.34
CA ASP A 118 -15.99 11.84 5.07
C ASP A 118 -17.18 10.97 4.58
N THR A 119 -18.42 11.30 5.00
CA THR A 119 -19.64 10.55 4.63
C THR A 119 -19.78 10.30 3.13
N HIS A 120 -19.43 11.27 2.27
CA HIS A 120 -19.53 11.07 0.83
C HIS A 120 -18.52 10.04 0.30
N ALA A 121 -17.30 10.02 0.86
CA ALA A 121 -16.28 9.04 0.49
C ALA A 121 -16.64 7.65 1.04
N TYR A 122 -17.12 7.54 2.28
CA TYR A 122 -17.61 6.29 2.85
C TYR A 122 -18.71 5.67 1.96
N ILE A 123 -19.73 6.46 1.61
CA ILE A 123 -20.84 5.98 0.78
C ILE A 123 -20.34 5.61 -0.62
N ALA A 124 -19.40 6.37 -1.19
CA ALA A 124 -18.80 6.03 -2.46
C ALA A 124 -18.06 4.69 -2.43
N TYR A 125 -17.25 4.42 -1.39
CA TYR A 125 -16.61 3.10 -1.22
C TYR A 125 -17.65 1.98 -1.11
N LYS A 126 -18.70 2.19 -0.32
CA LYS A 126 -19.79 1.23 -0.14
C LYS A 126 -20.53 0.93 -1.44
N GLU A 127 -20.90 1.96 -2.20
CA GLU A 127 -21.62 1.82 -3.48
C GLU A 127 -20.75 1.21 -4.58
N LEU A 128 -19.44 1.46 -4.54
CA LEU A 128 -18.50 0.79 -5.43
C LEU A 128 -18.25 -0.66 -4.99
N GLY A 129 -18.64 -1.09 -3.80
CA GLY A 129 -18.35 -2.43 -3.30
C GLY A 129 -16.89 -2.66 -2.93
N ILE A 130 -16.17 -1.59 -2.59
CA ILE A 130 -14.80 -1.69 -2.06
C ILE A 130 -14.87 -2.16 -0.62
N GLN A 131 -14.10 -3.20 -0.30
CA GLN A 131 -14.14 -3.87 1.00
C GLN A 131 -13.13 -3.29 1.97
N SER A 132 -11.92 -2.96 1.52
CA SER A 132 -10.84 -2.43 2.37
C SER A 132 -10.47 -1.01 1.97
N VAL A 133 -10.67 -0.06 2.89
CA VAL A 133 -10.55 1.38 2.61
C VAL A 133 -9.36 1.99 3.33
N PRO A 134 -8.68 2.99 2.74
CA PRO A 134 -7.61 3.71 3.40
C PRO A 134 -8.18 4.58 4.53
N VAL A 135 -7.50 4.60 5.68
CA VAL A 135 -7.98 5.32 6.86
C VAL A 135 -6.87 6.09 7.56
N VAL A 136 -7.27 7.16 8.25
CA VAL A 136 -6.45 7.86 9.25
C VAL A 136 -7.04 7.57 10.64
N ILE A 137 -6.40 6.68 11.38
CA ILE A 137 -6.81 6.33 12.75
C ILE A 137 -6.25 7.38 13.70
N LEU A 138 -7.12 8.16 14.35
CA LEU A 138 -6.72 9.26 15.24
C LEU A 138 -6.31 8.78 16.66
N GLU A 139 -5.67 7.61 16.73
CA GLU A 139 -5.19 6.93 17.94
C GLU A 139 -3.98 6.04 17.62
N VAL A 140 -3.11 5.77 18.60
CA VAL A 140 -1.86 5.01 18.39
C VAL A 140 -1.93 3.59 18.98
N SER A 141 -2.86 3.32 19.91
CA SER A 141 -3.03 2.02 20.57
C SER A 141 -4.29 1.33 20.08
N THR A 142 -4.21 0.68 18.93
CA THR A 142 -5.30 -0.13 18.39
C THR A 142 -4.76 -1.48 17.98
N ASP A 143 -5.54 -2.54 18.19
CA ASP A 143 -5.31 -3.81 17.54
C ASP A 143 -5.51 -3.57 16.04
N LEU A 144 -4.40 -3.52 15.30
CA LEU A 144 -4.41 -3.22 13.88
C LEU A 144 -4.78 -4.47 13.09
N GLU A 145 -5.59 -4.30 12.05
CA GLU A 145 -5.87 -5.37 11.08
C GLU A 145 -4.77 -5.47 10.01
N GLU A 146 -4.16 -4.32 9.67
CA GLU A 146 -3.05 -4.18 8.75
C GLU A 146 -1.98 -3.26 9.35
N SER A 147 -0.71 -3.47 8.99
CA SER A 147 0.40 -2.60 9.42
C SER A 147 0.12 -1.14 9.08
N ALA A 148 0.69 -0.20 9.82
CA ALA A 148 0.41 1.21 9.66
C ALA A 148 1.67 2.08 9.59
N PHE A 149 1.56 3.21 8.90
CA PHE A 149 2.51 4.32 9.05
C PHE A 149 2.04 5.25 10.16
N GLN A 150 2.94 5.61 11.08
CA GLN A 150 2.64 6.63 12.08
C GLN A 150 2.94 8.01 11.50
N ILE A 151 1.94 8.89 11.56
CA ILE A 151 2.05 10.28 11.12
C ILE A 151 1.94 11.23 12.30
N ARG A 152 2.72 12.32 12.25
CA ARG A 152 2.66 13.40 13.24
C ARG A 152 2.82 14.75 12.56
N HIS A 153 2.04 15.74 12.98
CA HIS A 153 2.31 17.13 12.63
C HIS A 153 3.58 17.62 13.32
N GLN A 154 4.52 18.13 12.53
CA GLN A 154 5.78 18.65 13.04
C GLN A 154 5.65 20.16 13.26
N LEU A 155 5.88 20.60 14.49
CA LEU A 155 5.83 22.01 14.85
C LEU A 155 7.25 22.55 15.03
N TYR A 156 7.53 23.70 14.42
CA TYR A 156 8.72 24.48 14.71
C TYR A 156 8.29 25.75 15.45
N HIS A 157 8.51 25.78 16.77
CA HIS A 157 7.85 26.73 17.67
C HIS A 157 6.32 26.61 17.56
N GLU A 158 5.65 27.64 17.07
CA GLU A 158 4.19 27.68 16.88
C GLU A 158 3.77 27.39 15.43
N GLU A 159 4.74 27.29 14.51
CA GLU A 159 4.46 27.06 13.09
C GLU A 159 4.27 25.57 12.80
N ASN A 160 3.14 25.23 12.17
CA ASN A 160 2.87 23.89 11.69
C ASN A 160 3.52 23.65 10.32
N LEU A 161 4.51 22.75 10.29
CA LEU A 161 5.22 22.37 9.06
C LEU A 161 4.48 21.31 8.24
N GLY A 162 3.38 20.75 8.77
CA GLY A 162 2.60 19.68 8.15
C GLY A 162 2.76 18.34 8.85
N ALA A 163 1.97 17.36 8.40
CA ALA A 163 2.05 15.97 8.85
C ALA A 163 3.09 15.19 8.07
N PHE A 164 3.95 14.46 8.78
CA PHE A 164 4.98 13.61 8.18
C PHE A 164 4.91 12.20 8.76
N ILE A 165 5.22 11.20 7.92
CA ILE A 165 5.45 9.83 8.37
C ILE A 165 6.74 9.83 9.21
N CYS A 166 6.63 9.43 10.47
CA CYS A 166 7.74 9.49 11.44
C CYS A 166 8.12 8.12 12.03
N ALA A 167 7.26 7.11 11.89
CA ALA A 167 7.50 5.76 12.36
C ALA A 167 6.56 4.78 11.64
N THR A 168 6.70 3.49 11.93
CA THR A 168 5.80 2.42 11.49
C THR A 168 5.28 1.62 12.68
N SER A 169 4.09 1.04 12.52
CA SER A 169 3.51 0.06 13.44
C SER A 169 3.27 -1.21 12.66
N SER A 170 4.13 -2.20 12.82
CA SER A 170 4.03 -3.47 12.12
C SER A 170 3.03 -4.40 12.79
N LEU A 171 2.21 -5.06 11.97
CA LEU A 171 1.43 -6.21 12.40
C LEU A 171 2.37 -7.40 12.66
N PRO A 172 2.11 -8.24 13.67
CA PRO A 172 2.78 -9.52 13.80
C PRO A 172 2.63 -10.37 12.54
N GLU A 173 3.64 -11.21 12.28
CA GLU A 173 3.62 -12.14 11.15
C GLU A 173 2.41 -13.07 11.23
N GLN A 174 1.65 -13.16 10.12
CA GLN A 174 0.49 -14.02 10.02
C GLN A 174 0.90 -15.42 9.56
N THR A 175 0.32 -16.44 10.17
CA THR A 175 0.52 -17.85 9.76
C THR A 175 -0.41 -18.27 8.63
N HIS A 176 -1.48 -17.51 8.38
CA HIS A 176 -2.46 -17.78 7.34
C HIS A 176 -2.32 -16.72 6.24
N TYR A 177 -2.32 -17.17 4.99
CA TYR A 177 -2.26 -16.30 3.83
C TYR A 177 -3.34 -16.70 2.83
N HIS A 178 -3.71 -15.76 1.97
CA HIS A 178 -4.58 -16.07 0.85
C HIS A 178 -3.77 -16.87 -0.18
N SER A 179 -4.19 -18.10 -0.44
CA SER A 179 -3.65 -18.96 -1.49
C SER A 179 -4.57 -18.89 -2.70
N ILE A 180 -4.01 -18.66 -3.90
CA ILE A 180 -4.77 -18.71 -5.15
C ILE A 180 -5.01 -20.16 -5.56
N LEU A 181 -4.05 -21.05 -5.26
CA LEU A 181 -4.19 -22.49 -5.48
C LEU A 181 -5.29 -23.10 -4.59
N GLY A 182 -5.40 -22.61 -3.35
CA GLY A 182 -6.35 -23.10 -2.35
C GLY A 182 -6.10 -24.58 -2.03
N GLU A 183 -7.18 -25.35 -1.86
CA GLU A 183 -7.13 -26.80 -1.65
C GLU A 183 -7.05 -27.61 -2.96
N SER A 184 -6.95 -26.94 -4.10
CA SER A 184 -7.00 -27.58 -5.41
C SER A 184 -5.75 -28.43 -5.65
N SER A 185 -5.93 -29.64 -6.19
CA SER A 185 -4.84 -30.45 -6.69
C SER A 185 -4.63 -30.20 -8.18
N PHE A 186 -3.37 -30.00 -8.58
CA PHE A 186 -3.01 -29.76 -9.97
C PHE A 186 -2.16 -30.92 -10.48
N SER A 187 -2.31 -31.23 -11.77
CA SER A 187 -1.63 -32.35 -12.42
C SER A 187 -0.11 -32.14 -12.57
N SER A 188 0.36 -30.90 -12.49
CA SER A 188 1.78 -30.56 -12.63
C SER A 188 2.09 -29.19 -12.01
N ASN A 189 3.38 -28.96 -11.77
CA ASN A 189 3.95 -27.68 -11.36
C ASN A 189 3.61 -26.52 -12.31
N ASP A 190 3.66 -26.78 -13.63
CA ASP A 190 3.24 -25.81 -14.64
C ASP A 190 1.73 -25.50 -14.52
N ALA A 191 0.88 -26.50 -14.30
CA ALA A 191 -0.55 -26.29 -14.15
C ALA A 191 -0.90 -25.40 -12.94
N SER A 192 -0.18 -25.56 -11.81
CA SER A 192 -0.31 -24.68 -10.65
C SER A 192 0.04 -23.23 -11.00
N LEU A 193 1.21 -23.00 -11.62
CA LEU A 193 1.64 -21.66 -12.01
C LEU A 193 0.74 -21.04 -13.07
N ALA A 194 0.24 -21.83 -14.02
CA ALA A 194 -0.73 -21.40 -15.01
C ALA A 194 -2.04 -20.94 -14.37
N HIS A 195 -2.49 -21.63 -13.32
CA HIS A 195 -3.68 -21.24 -12.56
C HIS A 195 -3.49 -19.91 -11.84
N ILE A 196 -2.35 -19.74 -11.17
CA ILE A 196 -2.00 -18.46 -10.51
C ILE A 196 -1.98 -17.34 -11.54
N GLN A 197 -1.27 -17.54 -12.66
CA GLN A 197 -1.19 -16.55 -13.75
C GLN A 197 -2.58 -16.16 -14.27
N LEU A 198 -3.43 -17.15 -14.57
CA LEU A 198 -4.78 -16.90 -15.07
C LEU A 198 -5.64 -16.11 -14.07
N SER A 199 -5.50 -16.36 -12.77
CA SER A 199 -6.20 -15.60 -11.74
C SER A 199 -5.73 -14.14 -11.68
N ILE A 200 -4.42 -13.90 -11.81
CA ILE A 200 -3.86 -12.54 -11.93
C ILE A 200 -4.36 -11.85 -13.19
N ASP A 201 -4.37 -12.53 -14.34
CA ASP A 201 -4.85 -11.96 -15.61
C ASP A 201 -6.34 -11.57 -15.55
N LYS A 202 -7.17 -12.41 -14.90
CA LYS A 202 -8.57 -12.06 -14.63
C LYS A 202 -8.70 -10.82 -13.75
N LEU A 203 -7.83 -10.66 -12.75
CA LEU A 203 -7.83 -9.48 -11.89
C LEU A 203 -7.38 -8.21 -12.64
N ILE A 204 -6.45 -8.34 -13.58
CA ILE A 204 -6.07 -7.25 -14.49
C ILE A 204 -7.29 -6.75 -15.27
N GLU A 205 -8.09 -7.65 -15.84
CA GLU A 205 -9.30 -7.27 -16.58
C GLU A 205 -10.35 -6.62 -15.68
N LYS A 206 -10.52 -7.12 -14.45
CA LYS A 206 -11.39 -6.46 -13.45
C LYS A 206 -10.92 -5.04 -13.12
N LEU A 207 -9.63 -4.84 -12.90
CA LEU A 207 -9.05 -3.53 -12.64
C LEU A 207 -9.27 -2.56 -13.81
N LYS A 208 -9.08 -3.03 -15.05
CA LYS A 208 -9.35 -2.24 -16.26
C LYS A 208 -10.82 -1.85 -16.36
N ALA A 209 -11.74 -2.77 -16.07
CA ALA A 209 -13.18 -2.50 -16.10
C ALA A 209 -13.62 -1.54 -14.98
N PHE A 210 -13.00 -1.64 -13.80
CA PHE A 210 -13.26 -0.74 -12.69
C PHE A 210 -12.75 0.69 -12.95
N HIS A 211 -11.61 0.81 -13.62
CA HIS A 211 -10.97 2.08 -13.93
C HIS A 211 -11.86 2.98 -14.82
N GLY A 212 -12.13 4.19 -14.33
CA GLY A 212 -12.92 5.20 -15.04
C GLY A 212 -12.07 6.25 -15.78
N GLU A 213 -12.75 7.23 -16.39
CA GLU A 213 -12.11 8.29 -17.16
C GLU A 213 -11.54 9.42 -16.26
N TYR A 214 -10.22 9.41 -16.05
CA TYR A 214 -9.37 10.49 -15.49
C TYR A 214 -7.95 9.87 -15.33
N SER A 215 -6.78 10.50 -15.40
CA SER A 215 -6.31 11.88 -15.53
C SER A 215 -4.95 11.87 -16.28
N SER A 216 -4.39 13.06 -16.53
CA SER A 216 -2.98 13.22 -16.91
C SER A 216 -2.04 12.69 -15.81
N GLY A 217 -1.05 11.86 -16.19
CA GLY A 217 -0.03 11.33 -15.27
C GLY A 217 -0.25 9.87 -14.83
N ILE A 218 0.66 9.34 -14.02
CA ILE A 218 0.60 8.02 -13.39
C ILE A 218 -0.19 8.13 -12.09
N HIS A 219 -1.29 7.40 -11.99
CA HIS A 219 -2.14 7.33 -10.79
C HIS A 219 -2.18 5.91 -10.22
N TYR A 220 -2.81 5.73 -9.05
CA TYR A 220 -2.73 4.49 -8.27
C TYR A 220 -3.14 3.24 -9.05
N HIS A 221 -4.25 3.26 -9.79
CA HIS A 221 -4.68 2.11 -10.60
C HIS A 221 -3.65 1.69 -11.66
N GLN A 222 -2.90 2.63 -12.24
CA GLN A 222 -1.83 2.30 -13.18
C GLN A 222 -0.64 1.63 -12.47
N THR A 223 -0.36 2.02 -11.22
CA THR A 223 0.60 1.30 -10.37
C THR A 223 0.12 -0.12 -10.07
N LEU A 224 -1.16 -0.29 -9.69
CA LEU A 224 -1.75 -1.62 -9.47
C LEU A 224 -1.70 -2.48 -10.73
N PHE A 225 -2.03 -1.92 -11.89
CA PHE A 225 -1.94 -2.58 -13.18
C PHE A 225 -0.50 -3.02 -13.46
N SER A 226 0.49 -2.13 -13.27
CA SER A 226 1.90 -2.46 -13.48
C SER A 226 2.38 -3.59 -12.56
N ILE A 227 1.93 -3.61 -11.30
CA ILE A 227 2.24 -4.67 -10.33
C ILE A 227 1.68 -6.01 -10.81
N LEU A 228 0.39 -6.06 -11.14
CA LEU A 228 -0.27 -7.29 -11.62
C LEU A 228 0.34 -7.78 -12.94
N PHE A 229 0.59 -6.87 -13.87
CA PHE A 229 1.15 -7.21 -15.18
C PHE A 229 2.55 -7.78 -15.03
N ARG A 230 3.43 -7.12 -14.26
CA ARG A 230 4.78 -7.65 -13.98
C ARG A 230 4.74 -8.97 -13.23
N LEU A 231 3.80 -9.16 -12.30
CA LEU A 231 3.62 -10.42 -11.60
C LEU A 231 3.25 -11.53 -12.60
N SER A 232 2.29 -11.30 -13.49
CA SER A 232 1.90 -12.24 -14.55
C SER A 232 3.07 -12.57 -15.49
N GLU A 233 3.80 -11.56 -15.98
CA GLU A 233 4.98 -11.75 -16.85
C GLU A 233 6.07 -12.58 -16.16
N ASN A 234 6.34 -12.33 -14.87
CA ASN A 234 7.34 -13.09 -14.14
C ASN A 234 6.89 -14.53 -13.90
N ILE A 235 5.61 -14.77 -13.60
CA ILE A 235 5.07 -16.14 -13.47
C ILE A 235 5.17 -16.87 -14.81
N GLN A 236 4.82 -16.21 -15.92
CA GLN A 236 4.99 -16.77 -17.26
C GLN A 236 6.44 -17.12 -17.56
N ALA A 237 7.38 -16.23 -17.23
CA ALA A 237 8.80 -16.48 -17.41
C ALA A 237 9.29 -17.66 -16.54
N ILE A 238 8.86 -17.74 -15.28
CA ILE A 238 9.15 -18.89 -14.39
C ILE A 238 8.68 -20.20 -15.04
N ARG A 239 7.46 -20.25 -15.57
CA ARG A 239 6.91 -21.43 -16.26
C ARG A 239 7.78 -21.85 -17.44
N LEU A 240 8.09 -20.90 -18.33
CA LEU A 240 8.95 -21.15 -19.49
C LEU A 240 10.35 -21.64 -19.10
N LEU A 241 10.93 -21.09 -18.04
CA LEU A 241 12.24 -21.50 -17.54
C LEU A 241 12.20 -22.91 -16.94
N ILE A 242 11.17 -23.24 -16.16
CA ILE A 242 10.95 -24.59 -15.61
C ILE A 242 10.79 -25.61 -16.75
N ASP A 243 9.95 -25.32 -17.75
CA ASP A 243 9.71 -26.21 -18.90
C ASP A 243 11.00 -26.48 -19.70
N ASN A 244 11.85 -25.45 -19.82
CA ASN A 244 13.15 -25.55 -20.50
C ASN A 244 14.30 -25.97 -19.56
N ARG A 245 13.99 -26.38 -18.32
CA ARG A 245 14.96 -26.91 -17.34
C ARG A 245 15.98 -25.88 -16.82
N PHE A 246 15.65 -24.60 -16.88
CA PHE A 246 16.42 -23.46 -16.35
C PHE A 246 15.94 -23.05 -14.95
N TYR A 247 15.98 -23.98 -14.00
CA TYR A 247 15.39 -23.80 -12.68
C TYR A 247 16.05 -22.71 -11.83
N TYR A 248 17.38 -22.62 -11.88
CA TYR A 248 18.13 -21.59 -11.16
C TYR A 248 17.71 -20.18 -11.61
N GLN A 249 17.54 -19.99 -12.91
CA GLN A 249 17.05 -18.74 -13.47
C GLN A 249 15.59 -18.47 -13.05
N ALA A 250 14.76 -19.50 -12.92
CA ALA A 250 13.40 -19.36 -12.42
C ALA A 250 13.36 -18.90 -10.96
N VAL A 251 14.22 -19.43 -10.10
CA VAL A 251 14.36 -18.98 -8.69
C VAL A 251 14.80 -17.52 -8.61
N ALA A 252 15.69 -17.06 -9.50
CA ALA A 252 16.10 -15.65 -9.49
C ALA A 252 14.91 -14.68 -9.70
N LEU A 253 13.88 -15.10 -10.44
CA LEU A 253 12.66 -14.31 -10.64
C LEU A 253 11.79 -14.23 -9.38
N LEU A 254 11.89 -15.19 -8.45
CA LEU A 254 11.18 -15.15 -7.17
C LEU A 254 11.51 -13.88 -6.37
N ARG A 255 12.80 -13.48 -6.35
CA ARG A 255 13.21 -12.26 -5.67
C ARG A 255 12.56 -11.02 -6.28
N SER A 256 12.47 -10.99 -7.60
CA SER A 256 11.85 -9.87 -8.33
C SER A 256 10.36 -9.73 -7.99
N ILE A 257 9.60 -10.84 -8.01
CA ILE A 257 8.17 -10.80 -7.63
C ILE A 257 7.98 -10.45 -6.15
N TYR A 258 8.88 -10.90 -5.28
CA TYR A 258 8.80 -10.59 -3.86
C TYR A 258 9.00 -9.09 -3.61
N GLU A 259 10.04 -8.48 -4.17
CA GLU A 259 10.30 -7.05 -3.98
C GLU A 259 9.19 -6.17 -4.57
N ILE A 260 8.62 -6.53 -5.73
CA ILE A 260 7.43 -5.89 -6.28
C ILE A 260 6.27 -5.93 -5.28
N SER A 261 6.06 -7.08 -4.63
CA SER A 261 4.98 -7.25 -3.64
C SER A 261 5.19 -6.44 -2.36
N LEU A 262 6.44 -6.07 -2.03
CA LEU A 262 6.76 -5.23 -0.88
C LEU A 262 6.47 -3.76 -1.18
N ASP A 263 6.87 -3.27 -2.37
CA ASP A 263 6.52 -1.92 -2.83
C ASP A 263 5.02 -1.75 -2.99
N PHE A 264 4.34 -2.75 -3.56
CA PHE A 264 2.88 -2.79 -3.62
C PHE A 264 2.26 -2.61 -2.24
N TYR A 265 2.70 -3.38 -1.25
CA TYR A 265 2.02 -3.43 0.05
C TYR A 265 2.12 -2.08 0.78
N VAL A 266 3.31 -1.48 0.84
CA VAL A 266 3.48 -0.16 1.49
C VAL A 266 2.73 0.94 0.74
N ASP A 267 2.63 0.86 -0.59
CA ASP A 267 1.82 1.76 -1.38
C ASP A 267 0.32 1.55 -1.17
N TRP A 268 -0.12 0.30 -1.08
CA TRP A 268 -1.52 -0.06 -0.85
C TRP A 268 -2.00 0.43 0.52
N LEU A 269 -1.15 0.38 1.56
CA LEU A 269 -1.49 0.90 2.88
C LEU A 269 -1.82 2.40 2.90
N ALA A 270 -1.06 3.21 2.16
CA ALA A 270 -1.18 4.68 2.20
C ALA A 270 -0.90 5.28 0.80
N PRO A 271 -1.79 5.07 -0.18
CA PRO A 271 -1.51 5.31 -1.60
C PRO A 271 -1.32 6.78 -1.98
N GLU A 272 -1.92 7.72 -1.25
CA GLU A 272 -1.78 9.16 -1.54
C GLU A 272 -0.48 9.73 -0.94
N GLN A 273 0.05 9.15 0.15
CA GLN A 273 1.28 9.60 0.81
C GLN A 273 2.52 8.84 0.34
N VAL A 274 2.48 7.50 0.35
CA VAL A 274 3.64 6.63 0.06
C VAL A 274 3.94 6.60 -1.43
N GLY A 275 2.91 6.66 -2.27
CA GLY A 275 3.06 6.66 -3.73
C GLY A 275 3.97 7.75 -4.27
N PHE A 276 3.92 8.95 -3.67
CA PHE A 276 4.82 10.05 -3.99
C PHE A 276 6.28 9.72 -3.67
N TRP A 277 6.54 9.06 -2.54
CA TRP A 277 7.90 8.72 -2.11
C TRP A 277 8.50 7.58 -2.92
N LEU A 278 7.71 6.56 -3.29
CA LEU A 278 8.14 5.51 -4.21
C LEU A 278 8.51 6.10 -5.59
N GLN A 279 7.69 7.03 -6.09
CA GLN A 279 8.00 7.77 -7.30
C GLN A 279 9.31 8.57 -7.16
N THR A 280 9.50 9.25 -6.03
CA THR A 280 10.71 10.03 -5.76
C THR A 280 11.95 9.14 -5.77
N HIS A 281 11.89 7.97 -5.12
CA HIS A 281 12.99 7.00 -5.12
C HIS A 281 13.34 6.50 -6.53
N SER A 282 12.37 6.41 -7.44
CA SER A 282 12.63 6.03 -8.84
C SER A 282 13.31 7.12 -9.67
N ALA A 283 13.22 8.39 -9.23
CA ALA A 283 13.61 9.54 -10.04
C ALA A 283 14.86 10.27 -9.53
N VAL A 284 15.12 10.22 -8.22
CA VAL A 284 16.25 10.92 -7.59
C VAL A 284 16.97 10.01 -6.62
N ASP A 285 18.30 10.14 -6.56
CA ASP A 285 19.11 9.54 -5.52
C ASP A 285 19.15 10.45 -4.26
N ARG A 286 19.86 10.01 -3.21
CA ARG A 286 20.00 10.78 -1.97
C ARG A 286 20.59 12.18 -2.19
N LYS A 287 21.49 12.34 -3.17
CA LYS A 287 22.10 13.63 -3.49
C LYS A 287 21.09 14.56 -4.16
N GLY A 288 20.34 14.04 -5.13
CA GLY A 288 19.26 14.75 -5.82
C GLY A 288 18.15 15.16 -4.87
N LEU A 289 17.76 14.28 -3.94
CA LEU A 289 16.78 14.59 -2.90
C LEU A 289 17.24 15.75 -2.01
N LYS A 290 18.51 15.74 -1.56
CA LYS A 290 19.07 16.83 -0.78
C LYS A 290 19.04 18.16 -1.53
N MET A 291 19.37 18.15 -2.82
CA MET A 291 19.26 19.35 -3.67
C MET A 291 17.81 19.83 -3.80
N ALA A 292 16.85 18.91 -3.98
CA ALA A 292 15.44 19.26 -4.04
C ALA A 292 14.96 19.92 -2.73
N PHE A 293 15.38 19.41 -1.57
CA PHE A 293 15.07 20.03 -0.28
C PHE A 293 15.69 21.42 -0.11
N GLN A 294 16.91 21.64 -0.59
CA GLN A 294 17.54 22.96 -0.58
C GLN A 294 16.78 23.97 -1.45
N LEU A 295 16.25 23.54 -2.60
CA LEU A 295 15.44 24.38 -3.48
C LEU A 295 14.04 24.65 -2.94
N ALA A 296 13.45 23.68 -2.24
CA ALA A 296 12.10 23.76 -1.69
C ALA A 296 12.04 24.37 -0.27
N ALA A 297 13.18 24.80 0.28
CA ALA A 297 13.30 25.23 1.65
C ALA A 297 12.28 26.36 1.97
N PRO A 298 11.41 26.17 2.98
CA PRO A 298 10.29 27.07 3.24
C PRO A 298 10.68 28.37 3.96
N SER A 299 11.96 28.55 4.34
CA SER A 299 12.41 29.71 5.09
C SER A 299 13.90 29.99 4.94
N ASP A 300 14.33 31.20 5.28
CA ASP A 300 15.77 31.51 5.44
C ASP A 300 16.36 30.95 6.75
N ASN A 301 15.55 30.32 7.60
CA ASN A 301 15.99 29.74 8.87
C ASN A 301 16.58 28.34 8.67
N ALA A 302 17.91 28.24 8.74
CA ALA A 302 18.64 26.98 8.56
C ALA A 302 18.23 25.87 9.56
N LYS A 303 17.88 26.21 10.81
CA LYS A 303 17.46 25.20 11.82
C LYS A 303 16.07 24.64 11.48
N LYS A 304 15.14 25.50 11.10
CA LYS A 304 13.79 25.11 10.64
C LYS A 304 13.88 24.20 9.41
N ASN A 305 14.67 24.61 8.42
CA ASN A 305 14.85 23.82 7.19
C ASN A 305 15.46 22.45 7.47
N LYS A 306 16.47 22.37 8.37
CA LYS A 306 17.07 21.09 8.77
C LYS A 306 16.05 20.15 9.41
N PHE A 307 15.23 20.68 10.33
CA PHE A 307 14.19 19.89 11.01
C PHE A 307 13.10 19.38 10.05
N TRP A 308 12.67 20.24 9.11
CA TRP A 308 11.76 19.87 8.03
C TRP A 308 12.36 18.80 7.11
N GLU A 309 13.63 18.96 6.72
CA GLU A 309 14.36 18.01 5.87
C GLU A 309 14.44 16.63 6.53
N GLU A 310 14.79 16.57 7.82
CA GLU A 310 14.85 15.33 8.60
C GLU A 310 13.48 14.63 8.66
N SER A 311 12.40 15.40 8.84
CA SER A 311 11.03 14.87 8.87
C SER A 311 10.61 14.29 7.53
N MET A 312 10.96 14.95 6.42
CA MET A 312 10.69 14.47 5.06
C MET A 312 11.53 13.23 4.70
N ARG A 313 12.79 13.19 5.13
CA ARG A 313 13.75 12.13 4.75
C ARG A 313 13.38 10.75 5.28
N TYR A 314 12.71 10.67 6.44
CA TYR A 314 12.38 9.39 7.08
C TYR A 314 11.68 8.42 6.12
N CYS A 315 10.61 8.86 5.45
CA CYS A 315 9.83 8.00 4.55
C CYS A 315 10.66 7.55 3.35
N TYR A 316 11.45 8.46 2.76
CA TYR A 316 12.35 8.14 1.65
C TYR A 316 13.37 7.04 2.03
N ASP A 317 14.04 7.22 3.17
CA ASP A 317 15.05 6.24 3.63
C ASP A 317 14.39 4.91 4.01
N PHE A 318 13.22 4.94 4.64
CA PHE A 318 12.45 3.74 4.98
C PHE A 318 12.16 2.90 3.74
N LEU A 319 11.60 3.52 2.68
CA LEU A 319 11.16 2.81 1.47
C LEU A 319 12.32 2.29 0.61
N SER A 320 13.51 2.88 0.74
CA SER A 320 14.73 2.41 0.05
C SER A 320 15.21 1.02 0.48
N THR A 321 14.70 0.50 1.60
CA THR A 321 15.18 -0.74 2.23
C THR A 321 14.13 -1.85 2.15
N ALA A 322 14.41 -2.93 1.40
CA ALA A 322 13.51 -4.08 1.28
C ALA A 322 13.17 -4.73 2.63
N ARG A 323 14.15 -4.85 3.52
CA ARG A 323 13.99 -5.32 4.90
C ARG A 323 12.91 -4.55 5.66
N ASN A 324 12.93 -3.22 5.61
CA ASN A 324 11.99 -2.37 6.34
C ASN A 324 10.56 -2.57 5.82
N LYS A 325 10.40 -2.68 4.50
CA LYS A 325 9.09 -2.99 3.88
C LYS A 325 8.60 -4.39 4.25
N ALA A 326 9.51 -5.36 4.35
CA ALA A 326 9.16 -6.71 4.79
C ALA A 326 8.72 -6.79 6.26
N GLU A 327 9.29 -5.96 7.12
CA GLU A 327 8.84 -5.83 8.52
C GLU A 327 7.41 -5.30 8.63
N MET A 328 6.89 -4.57 7.63
CA MET A 328 5.49 -4.18 7.57
C MET A 328 4.60 -5.24 6.89
N SER A 329 5.15 -6.03 5.98
CA SER A 329 4.41 -7.03 5.21
C SER A 329 3.74 -8.06 6.13
N PRO A 330 2.50 -8.51 5.86
CA PRO A 330 1.83 -9.56 6.63
C PRO A 330 2.58 -10.90 6.58
N LEU A 331 3.37 -11.13 5.52
CA LEU A 331 4.25 -12.29 5.38
C LEU A 331 5.46 -12.21 6.34
N GLY A 332 5.74 -11.02 6.88
CA GLY A 332 6.71 -10.81 7.94
C GLY A 332 8.17 -10.91 7.54
N ARG A 333 9.02 -10.76 8.57
CA ARG A 333 10.48 -10.78 8.45
C ARG A 333 11.01 -12.18 8.16
N ARG A 334 10.38 -13.23 8.72
CA ARG A 334 10.84 -14.60 8.51
C ARG A 334 10.72 -15.02 7.05
N PHE A 335 9.58 -14.74 6.42
CA PHE A 335 9.40 -15.01 4.98
C PHE A 335 10.38 -14.21 4.11
N TYR A 336 10.73 -12.97 4.50
CA TYR A 336 11.83 -12.24 3.85
C TYR A 336 13.14 -13.00 3.92
N ASP A 337 13.51 -13.47 5.11
CA ASP A 337 14.78 -14.19 5.33
C ASP A 337 14.78 -15.53 4.56
N GLU A 338 13.63 -16.22 4.48
CA GLU A 338 13.46 -17.45 3.70
C GLU A 338 13.63 -17.20 2.20
N VAL A 339 12.90 -16.24 1.62
CA VAL A 339 13.00 -15.91 0.17
C VAL A 339 14.41 -15.42 -0.17
N TYR A 340 14.99 -14.55 0.66
CA TYR A 340 16.34 -14.05 0.40
C TYR A 340 17.40 -15.15 0.53
N THR A 341 17.29 -16.05 1.52
CA THR A 341 18.21 -17.19 1.64
C THR A 341 18.08 -18.11 0.44
N PHE A 342 16.86 -18.56 0.11
CA PHE A 342 16.59 -19.47 -1.00
C PHE A 342 17.05 -18.91 -2.35
N THR A 343 16.84 -17.61 -2.58
CA THR A 343 17.28 -16.96 -3.84
C THR A 343 18.77 -16.63 -3.85
N SER A 344 19.38 -16.35 -2.70
CA SER A 344 20.81 -16.03 -2.61
C SER A 344 21.71 -17.21 -2.97
N GLU A 345 21.29 -18.43 -2.64
CA GLU A 345 22.00 -19.66 -3.03
C GLU A 345 22.16 -19.80 -4.55
N VAL A 346 21.33 -19.10 -5.32
CA VAL A 346 21.29 -19.19 -6.78
C VAL A 346 21.81 -17.92 -7.46
N ILE A 347 21.53 -16.76 -6.89
CA ILE A 347 21.88 -15.45 -7.48
C ILE A 347 23.37 -15.15 -7.31
N HIS A 348 24.00 -15.61 -6.23
CA HIS A 348 25.42 -15.41 -6.01
C HIS A 348 26.22 -16.58 -6.56
N GLN A 349 27.23 -16.29 -7.38
CA GLN A 349 28.19 -17.31 -7.78
C GLN A 349 29.12 -17.60 -6.60
N ASP A 350 28.70 -18.57 -5.78
CA ASP A 350 29.48 -19.07 -4.64
C ASP A 350 30.10 -20.44 -4.95
N PHE A 351 30.80 -21.00 -3.96
CA PHE A 351 31.43 -22.32 -4.11
C PHE A 351 30.41 -23.46 -4.20
N LYS A 352 29.19 -23.32 -3.65
CA LYS A 352 28.13 -24.33 -3.80
C LYS A 352 27.64 -24.38 -5.24
N MET A 353 27.39 -23.23 -5.87
CA MET A 353 27.04 -23.16 -7.28
C MET A 353 28.18 -23.63 -8.19
N THR A 354 29.42 -23.37 -7.80
CA THR A 354 30.61 -23.89 -8.50
C THR A 354 30.68 -25.41 -8.43
N GLU A 355 30.43 -26.00 -7.26
CA GLU A 355 30.33 -27.45 -7.07
C GLU A 355 29.21 -28.07 -7.92
N ALA A 356 28.01 -27.47 -7.90
CA ALA A 356 26.87 -27.93 -8.71
C ALA A 356 27.19 -27.93 -10.22
N TYR A 357 27.85 -26.88 -10.73
CA TYR A 357 28.27 -26.84 -12.12
C TYR A 357 29.46 -27.75 -12.44
N ALA A 358 30.36 -28.01 -11.48
CA ALA A 358 31.42 -28.99 -11.64
C ALA A 358 30.83 -30.41 -11.80
N LEU A 359 29.86 -30.78 -10.97
CA LEU A 359 29.13 -32.04 -11.08
C LEU A 359 28.37 -32.15 -12.40
N PHE A 360 27.75 -31.06 -12.87
CA PHE A 360 27.09 -31.02 -14.18
C PHE A 360 28.07 -31.15 -15.35
N MET A 361 29.28 -30.56 -15.22
CA MET A 361 30.34 -30.70 -16.21
C MET A 361 30.84 -32.16 -16.28
N GLU A 362 30.96 -32.83 -15.15
CA GLU A 362 31.38 -34.24 -15.05
C GLU A 362 30.28 -35.21 -15.48
N ASN A 363 29.02 -34.86 -15.24
CA ASN A 363 27.85 -35.63 -15.65
C ASN A 363 26.74 -34.69 -16.18
N PRO A 364 26.58 -34.56 -17.51
CA PRO A 364 25.56 -33.71 -18.12
C PRO A 364 24.11 -34.11 -17.80
N GLU A 365 23.89 -35.33 -17.30
CA GLU A 365 22.57 -35.78 -16.81
C GLU A 365 22.34 -35.46 -15.33
N HIS A 366 23.40 -35.12 -14.58
CA HIS A 366 23.29 -34.72 -13.18
C HIS A 366 22.62 -33.36 -13.07
N ARG A 367 21.33 -33.37 -12.77
CA ARG A 367 20.57 -32.17 -12.46
C ARG A 367 20.52 -32.01 -10.96
N SER A 368 21.24 -31.02 -10.48
CA SER A 368 21.33 -30.68 -9.05
C SER A 368 20.07 -30.00 -8.50
N PHE A 369 19.04 -29.74 -9.31
CA PHE A 369 17.85 -29.02 -8.88
C PHE A 369 16.72 -29.98 -8.48
N ASP A 370 16.40 -29.98 -7.19
CA ASP A 370 15.44 -30.88 -6.55
C ASP A 370 13.97 -30.53 -6.88
N ALA A 371 13.10 -31.54 -6.98
CA ALA A 371 11.65 -31.37 -7.02
C ALA A 371 11.11 -30.62 -5.79
N GLU A 372 11.77 -30.78 -4.63
CA GLU A 372 11.46 -30.01 -3.42
C GLU A 372 11.65 -28.51 -3.65
N ALA A 373 12.74 -28.10 -4.31
CA ALA A 373 13.01 -26.68 -4.59
C ALA A 373 11.99 -26.06 -5.56
N ILE A 374 11.48 -26.83 -6.53
CA ILE A 374 10.39 -26.36 -7.40
C ILE A 374 9.09 -26.18 -6.60
N THR A 375 8.80 -27.11 -5.69
CA THR A 375 7.63 -27.02 -4.80
C THR A 375 7.72 -25.79 -3.89
N THR A 376 8.90 -25.51 -3.34
CA THR A 376 9.17 -24.29 -2.56
C THR A 376 8.99 -23.03 -3.39
N LEU A 377 9.52 -23.00 -4.63
CA LEU A 377 9.32 -21.87 -5.55
C LEU A 377 7.83 -21.60 -5.78
N ILE A 378 7.03 -22.63 -6.07
CA ILE A 378 5.60 -22.49 -6.34
C ILE A 378 4.85 -22.01 -5.10
N THR A 379 5.15 -22.57 -3.93
CA THR A 379 4.56 -22.14 -2.65
C THR A 379 4.84 -20.66 -2.40
N CYS A 380 6.08 -20.21 -2.57
CA CYS A 380 6.44 -18.81 -2.41
C CYS A 380 5.74 -17.91 -3.44
N VAL A 381 5.66 -18.33 -4.71
CA VAL A 381 4.92 -17.61 -5.76
C VAL A 381 3.45 -17.47 -5.38
N ASP A 382 2.80 -18.54 -4.90
CA ASP A 382 1.40 -18.53 -4.50
C ASP A 382 1.16 -17.62 -3.29
N MET A 383 2.00 -17.69 -2.25
CA MET A 383 1.93 -16.79 -1.09
C MET A 383 2.04 -15.32 -1.49
N ILE A 384 3.00 -14.99 -2.36
CA ILE A 384 3.24 -13.63 -2.84
C ILE A 384 2.08 -13.15 -3.72
N ALA A 385 1.68 -13.97 -4.70
CA ALA A 385 0.63 -13.63 -5.63
C ALA A 385 -0.72 -13.52 -4.94
N GLY A 386 -1.04 -14.42 -4.03
CA GLY A 386 -2.27 -14.41 -3.25
C GLY A 386 -2.36 -13.20 -2.32
N LYS A 387 -1.26 -12.76 -1.70
CA LYS A 387 -1.19 -11.49 -0.94
C LYS A 387 -1.57 -10.29 -1.81
N VAL A 388 -1.01 -10.20 -3.02
CA VAL A 388 -1.27 -9.10 -3.98
C VAL A 388 -2.70 -9.18 -4.50
N TYR A 389 -3.14 -10.37 -4.89
CA TYR A 389 -4.45 -10.64 -5.47
C TYR A 389 -5.57 -10.27 -4.50
N SER A 390 -5.53 -10.77 -3.25
CA SER A 390 -6.61 -10.52 -2.29
C SER A 390 -6.78 -9.03 -1.97
N ARG A 391 -5.68 -8.32 -1.75
CA ARG A 391 -5.69 -6.89 -1.41
C ARG A 391 -6.14 -6.01 -2.55
N ILE A 392 -5.74 -6.31 -3.79
CA ILE A 392 -6.24 -5.58 -4.96
C ILE A 392 -7.71 -5.91 -5.19
N LEU A 393 -8.12 -7.18 -5.07
CA LEU A 393 -9.51 -7.59 -5.23
C LEU A 393 -10.45 -6.89 -4.22
N GLN A 394 -9.99 -6.67 -2.99
CA GLN A 394 -10.73 -5.95 -1.95
C GLN A 394 -10.71 -4.42 -2.12
N ASP A 395 -9.73 -3.90 -2.87
CA ASP A 395 -9.54 -2.46 -3.13
C ASP A 395 -10.21 -1.99 -4.43
N ILE A 396 -10.55 -2.91 -5.34
CA ILE A 396 -11.35 -2.62 -6.53
C ILE A 396 -12.78 -3.09 -6.31
N GLY A 397 -13.72 -2.22 -6.68
CA GLY A 397 -15.13 -2.46 -6.51
C GLY A 397 -15.77 -3.31 -7.61
N THR A 398 -17.09 -3.42 -7.58
CA THR A 398 -17.89 -3.91 -8.71
C THR A 398 -17.74 -2.94 -9.90
N ALA A 399 -17.41 -3.49 -11.08
CA ALA A 399 -17.24 -2.72 -12.31
C ALA A 399 -18.56 -2.14 -12.82
#